data_AF-A0A255SN48-F1
#
_entry.id   AF-A0A255SN48-F1
#
_cell.length_a   1.000
_cell.length_b   1.000
_cell.length_c   1.000
_cell.angle_alpha   90.00
_cell.angle_beta   90.00
_cell.angle_gamma   90.00
#
_symmetry.space_group_name_H-M   'P 1'
#
loop_
_entity.id
_entity.type
_entity.pdbx_description
1 polymer ?
#
loop_
_entity_poly.entity_id
_entity_poly.type
_entity_poly.pdbx_seq_one_letter_code
_entity_poly.pdbx_strand_id
1 'polypeptide(L)'
;MAKGLGNHFQLGFVECFRPHAFVMENVPNILSIGDGMVRDSIIKDFESLGYKVSVQVITASDYGVPQNRRRAVFVGLANGKEFQFPVSCYLGIYFIVKYT
;
A
#
# COMPACT_ATOMS: atom_id res chain seq x y z
N MET A 1 -11.68 -23.45 -0.05
CA MET A 1 -11.71 -22.17 -0.79
C MET A 1 -10.34 -21.52 -0.66
N ALA A 2 -9.80 -21.00 -1.75
CA ALA A 2 -8.36 -20.82 -1.97
C ALA A 2 -7.65 -20.00 -0.87
N LYS A 3 -6.77 -20.66 -0.10
CA LYS A 3 -5.79 -20.02 0.78
C LYS A 3 -4.71 -19.39 -0.12
N GLY A 4 -4.95 -18.17 -0.56
CA GLY A 4 -4.08 -17.41 -1.46
C GLY A 4 -2.82 -16.94 -0.75
N LEU A 5 -1.67 -17.31 -1.30
CA LEU A 5 -0.32 -16.90 -0.92
C LEU A 5 -0.21 -15.39 -0.64
N GLY A 6 0.13 -14.99 0.59
CA GLY A 6 0.79 -13.71 0.86
C GLY A 6 0.31 -12.95 2.09
N ASN A 7 -0.99 -12.78 2.30
CA ASN A 7 -1.55 -11.86 3.32
C ASN A 7 -1.75 -12.48 4.71
N HIS A 8 -1.85 -13.81 4.82
CA HIS A 8 -2.15 -14.49 6.09
C HIS A 8 -1.14 -14.17 7.19
N PHE A 9 0.13 -13.97 6.83
CA PHE A 9 1.15 -13.63 7.80
C PHE A 9 0.94 -12.21 8.35
N GLN A 10 0.83 -11.19 7.49
CA GLN A 10 0.61 -9.81 7.96
C GLN A 10 -0.72 -9.66 8.69
N LEU A 11 -1.78 -10.30 8.21
CA LEU A 11 -3.10 -10.30 8.85
C LEU A 11 -3.02 -10.85 10.28
N GLY A 12 -2.34 -11.99 10.47
CA GLY A 12 -2.16 -12.59 11.80
C GLY A 12 -1.34 -11.71 12.75
N PHE A 13 -0.35 -10.98 12.25
CA PHE A 13 0.40 -10.01 13.07
C PHE A 13 -0.50 -8.84 13.51
N VAL A 14 -1.29 -8.27 12.59
CA VAL A 14 -2.20 -7.16 12.92
C VAL A 14 -3.30 -7.62 13.86
N GLU A 15 -3.83 -8.84 13.69
CA GLU A 15 -4.81 -9.44 14.60
C GLU A 15 -4.22 -9.65 16.00
N CYS A 16 -3.01 -10.18 16.10
CA CYS A 16 -2.35 -10.45 17.38
C CYS A 16 -1.96 -9.17 18.14
N PHE A 17 -1.33 -8.21 17.46
CA PHE A 17 -0.77 -7.01 18.11
C PHE A 17 -1.72 -5.82 18.16
N ARG A 18 -2.77 -5.80 17.35
CA ARG A 18 -3.79 -4.73 17.30
C ARG A 18 -3.17 -3.31 17.26
N PRO A 19 -2.23 -3.01 16.34
CA PRO A 19 -1.55 -1.71 16.31
C PRO A 19 -2.51 -0.57 15.95
N HIS A 20 -2.17 0.67 16.30
CA HIS A 20 -2.95 1.86 15.90
C HIS A 20 -2.97 2.08 14.38
N ALA A 21 -1.88 1.69 13.71
CA ALA A 21 -1.73 1.75 12.26
C ALA A 21 -0.83 0.61 11.76
N PHE A 22 -1.01 0.20 10.51
CA PHE A 22 -0.10 -0.71 9.82
C PHE A 22 0.18 -0.23 8.40
N VAL A 23 1.30 -0.70 7.84
CA VAL A 23 1.65 -0.52 6.43
C VAL A 23 1.99 -1.87 5.82
N MET A 24 1.41 -2.17 4.67
CA MET A 24 1.73 -3.35 3.86
C MET A 24 2.18 -2.89 2.47
N GLU A 25 3.36 -3.36 2.04
CA GLU A 25 3.97 -3.02 0.75
C GLU A 25 3.97 -4.26 -0.17
N ASN A 26 3.63 -4.07 -1.44
CA ASN A 26 3.88 -5.07 -2.47
C ASN A 26 4.14 -4.45 -3.85
N VAL A 27 4.58 -5.25 -4.82
CA VAL A 27 4.65 -4.82 -6.23
C VAL A 27 3.26 -4.44 -6.75
N PRO A 28 3.14 -3.47 -7.69
CA PRO A 28 1.85 -2.95 -8.15
C PRO A 28 0.88 -4.01 -8.69
N ASN A 29 1.41 -5.10 -9.24
CA ASN A 29 0.62 -6.20 -9.81
C ASN A 29 -0.40 -6.78 -8.82
N ILE A 30 -0.16 -6.73 -7.51
CA ILE A 30 -1.12 -7.24 -6.51
C ILE A 30 -2.53 -6.61 -6.66
N LEU A 31 -2.60 -5.39 -7.18
CA LEU A 31 -3.84 -4.65 -7.34
C LEU A 31 -4.72 -5.16 -8.50
N SER A 32 -4.14 -5.91 -9.44
CA SER A 32 -4.83 -6.40 -10.64
C SER A 32 -4.98 -7.91 -10.69
N ILE A 33 -4.41 -8.66 -9.74
CA ILE A 33 -4.52 -10.13 -9.72
C ILE A 33 -5.98 -10.53 -9.58
N GLY A 34 -6.44 -11.38 -10.49
CA GLY A 34 -7.82 -11.85 -10.51
C GLY A 34 -8.82 -10.71 -10.64
N ASP A 35 -8.54 -9.75 -11.52
CA ASP A 35 -9.41 -8.58 -11.74
C ASP A 35 -9.67 -7.76 -10.47
N GLY A 36 -8.65 -7.65 -9.59
CA GLY A 36 -8.74 -6.92 -8.33
C GLY A 36 -9.23 -7.73 -7.14
N MET A 37 -9.62 -9.00 -7.32
CA MET A 37 -10.09 -9.86 -6.22
C MET A 37 -9.11 -9.91 -5.03
N VAL A 38 -7.80 -9.94 -5.30
CA VAL A 38 -6.79 -9.98 -4.23
C VAL A 38 -6.75 -8.67 -3.44
N ARG A 39 -6.79 -7.52 -4.11
CA ARG A 39 -6.86 -6.20 -3.47
C ARG A 39 -8.08 -6.12 -2.56
N ASP A 40 -9.23 -6.51 -3.10
CA ASP A 40 -10.51 -6.39 -2.40
C ASP A 40 -10.59 -7.34 -1.21
N SER A 41 -10.03 -8.55 -1.32
CA SER A 41 -9.90 -9.49 -0.20
C SER A 41 -9.01 -8.91 0.91
N ILE A 42 -7.85 -8.33 0.57
CA ILE A 42 -6.95 -7.73 1.57
C ILE A 42 -7.65 -6.60 2.32
N ILE A 43 -8.31 -5.70 1.60
CA ILE A 43 -9.06 -4.58 2.21
C ILE A 43 -10.13 -5.15 3.15
N LYS A 44 -10.94 -6.10 2.67
CA LYS A 44 -12.01 -6.72 3.45
C LYS A 44 -11.49 -7.42 4.71
N ASP A 45 -10.38 -8.15 4.62
CA ASP A 45 -9.81 -8.88 5.75
C ASP A 45 -9.39 -7.91 6.86
N PHE A 46 -8.67 -6.83 6.53
CA PHE A 46 -8.26 -5.82 7.52
C PHE A 46 -9.42 -4.94 8.00
N GLU A 47 -10.40 -4.62 7.15
CA GLU A 47 -11.62 -3.92 7.55
C GLU A 47 -12.45 -4.75 8.52
N SER A 48 -12.47 -6.09 8.38
CA SER A 48 -13.13 -6.99 9.34
C SER A 48 -12.48 -6.97 10.73
N LEU A 49 -11.19 -6.61 10.79
CA LEU A 49 -10.46 -6.38 12.03
C LEU A 49 -10.67 -4.96 12.60
N GLY A 50 -11.47 -4.11 11.96
CA GLY A 50 -11.79 -2.76 12.43
C GLY A 50 -10.82 -1.66 11.96
N TYR A 51 -10.05 -1.89 10.90
CA TYR A 51 -9.18 -0.88 10.31
C TYR A 51 -9.83 -0.21 9.11
N LYS A 52 -9.64 1.10 8.95
CA LYS A 52 -9.92 1.77 7.68
C LYS A 52 -8.68 1.68 6.80
N VAL A 53 -8.80 1.05 5.63
CA VAL A 53 -7.66 0.79 4.73
C VAL A 53 -7.68 1.74 3.53
N SER A 54 -6.53 2.36 3.26
CA SER A 54 -6.27 3.18 2.07
C SER A 54 -5.16 2.51 1.26
N VAL A 55 -5.24 2.58 -0.07
CA VAL A 55 -4.23 1.98 -0.97
C VAL A 55 -3.85 2.94 -2.10
N GLN A 56 -2.55 3.04 -2.37
CA GLN A 56 -2.04 3.82 -3.51
C GLN A 56 -0.78 3.18 -4.09
N VAL A 57 -0.57 3.36 -5.40
CA VAL A 57 0.74 3.07 -6.01
C VAL A 57 1.63 4.30 -5.89
N ILE A 58 2.77 4.12 -5.22
CA ILE A 58 3.79 5.15 -5.01
C ILE A 58 5.01 4.83 -5.87
N THR A 59 5.59 5.85 -6.50
CA THR A 59 6.88 5.74 -7.19
C THR A 59 7.96 6.43 -6.38
N ALA A 60 9.05 5.73 -6.05
CA ALA A 60 10.12 6.29 -5.22
C ALA A 60 10.75 7.57 -5.81
N SER A 61 10.80 7.67 -7.14
CA SER A 61 11.26 8.87 -7.86
C SER A 61 10.44 10.10 -7.58
N ASP A 62 9.16 9.97 -7.23
CA ASP A 62 8.28 11.10 -6.90
C ASP A 62 8.63 11.73 -5.54
N TYR A 63 9.47 11.06 -4.74
CA TYR A 63 9.85 11.43 -3.37
C TYR A 63 11.36 11.55 -3.17
N GLY A 64 12.09 11.84 -4.25
CA GLY A 64 13.51 12.20 -4.16
C GLY A 64 14.51 11.06 -4.25
N VAL A 65 14.05 9.82 -4.44
CA VAL A 65 14.94 8.68 -4.62
C VAL A 65 15.25 8.50 -6.11
N PRO A 66 16.52 8.47 -6.56
CA PRO A 66 16.87 8.30 -7.97
C PRO A 66 16.66 6.85 -8.44
N GLN A 67 15.43 6.35 -8.32
CA GLN A 67 15.04 4.99 -8.61
C GLN A 67 13.58 4.95 -9.09
N ASN A 68 13.36 4.36 -10.27
CA ASN A 68 12.02 4.09 -10.78
C ASN A 68 11.45 2.81 -10.14
N ARG A 69 11.11 2.89 -8.85
CA ARG A 69 10.55 1.78 -8.07
C ARG A 69 9.11 2.10 -7.69
N ARG A 70 8.17 1.42 -8.34
CA ARG A 70 6.74 1.50 -8.05
C ARG A 70 6.35 0.44 -7.04
N ARG A 71 5.51 0.78 -6.06
CA ARG A 71 4.95 -0.12 -5.05
C ARG A 71 3.50 0.20 -4.74
N ALA A 72 2.67 -0.83 -4.60
CA ALA A 72 1.36 -0.73 -3.98
C ALA A 72 1.57 -0.68 -2.46
N VAL A 73 1.07 0.38 -1.83
CA VAL A 73 1.16 0.60 -0.40
C VAL A 73 -0.24 0.63 0.16
N PHE A 74 -0.54 -0.29 1.08
CA PHE A 74 -1.76 -0.31 1.88
C PHE A 74 -1.44 0.27 3.25
N VAL A 75 -2.27 1.19 3.73
CA VAL A 75 -2.18 1.77 5.07
C VAL A 75 -3.51 1.55 5.77
N GLY A 76 -3.50 0.90 6.92
CA GLY A 76 -4.69 0.69 7.74
C GLY A 76 -4.62 1.50 9.03
N LEU A 77 -5.69 2.20 9.38
CA LEU A 77 -5.82 2.99 10.62
C LEU A 77 -6.97 2.46 11.48
N ALA A 78 -6.70 2.20 12.77
CA ALA A 78 -7.70 1.68 13.71
C ALA A 78 -8.72 2.75 14.17
N ASN A 79 -8.44 4.03 13.94
CA ASN A 79 -9.28 5.14 14.36
C ASN A 79 -10.40 5.49 13.36
N GLY A 80 -10.61 4.65 12.34
CA GLY A 80 -11.64 4.83 11.31
C GLY A 80 -11.36 5.95 10.30
N LYS A 81 -10.23 6.66 10.40
CA LYS A 81 -9.87 7.72 9.45
C LYS A 81 -9.24 7.13 8.19
N GLU A 82 -9.41 7.83 7.09
CA GLU A 82 -8.71 7.52 5.85
C GLU A 82 -7.28 8.08 5.90
N PHE A 83 -6.30 7.29 5.45
CA PHE A 83 -4.93 7.77 5.36
C PHE A 83 -4.75 8.64 4.11
N GLN A 84 -4.21 9.83 4.31
CA GLN A 84 -3.86 10.74 3.22
C GLN A 84 -2.41 10.51 2.83
N PHE A 85 -2.18 9.99 1.63
CA PHE A 85 -0.84 9.81 1.11
C PHE A 85 -0.16 11.16 0.86
N PRO A 86 1.17 11.25 1.06
CA PRO A 86 1.90 12.46 0.77
C PRO A 86 1.78 12.81 -0.72
N VAL A 87 1.78 14.11 -1.02
CA VAL A 87 1.88 14.57 -2.40
C VAL A 87 3.30 14.32 -2.91
N SER A 88 3.44 14.03 -4.21
CA SER A 88 4.74 13.98 -4.87
C SER A 88 5.53 15.25 -4.57
N CYS A 89 6.79 15.11 -4.17
CA CYS A 89 7.70 16.24 -3.96
C CYS A 89 8.10 16.89 -5.29
N TYR A 90 7.82 16.23 -6.41
CA TYR A 90 8.07 16.74 -7.75
C TYR A 90 6.76 17.09 -8.44
N LEU A 91 6.29 18.31 -8.16
CA LEU A 91 5.52 19.07 -9.16
C LEU A 91 6.45 19.24 -10.37
N GLY A 92 6.01 18.79 -11.54
CA GLY A 92 6.86 18.56 -12.71
C GLY A 92 7.86 19.68 -13.02
N ILE A 93 8.99 19.27 -13.64
CA ILE A 93 9.95 20.03 -14.49
C ILE A 93 11.45 19.93 -14.09
N TYR A 94 11.88 19.43 -12.92
CA TYR A 94 13.29 19.68 -12.48
C TYR A 94 14.28 18.51 -12.34
N PHE A 95 14.12 17.37 -13.02
CA PHE A 95 15.15 16.30 -12.96
C PHE A 95 15.70 15.76 -14.29
N ILE A 96 15.21 16.22 -15.46
CA ILE A 96 15.84 15.91 -16.76
C ILE A 96 16.98 16.90 -17.07
N VAL A 97 17.73 17.38 -16.07
CA VAL A 97 18.96 18.16 -16.32
C VAL A 97 19.89 17.97 -15.13
N LYS A 98 20.56 16.82 -14.97
CA LYS A 98 21.83 16.73 -14.19
C LYS A 98 22.63 15.42 -14.37
N TYR A 99 22.14 14.41 -15.09
CA TYR A 99 22.88 13.15 -15.30
C TYR A 99 22.84 12.64 -16.75
N THR A 100 23.12 13.53 -17.70
CA THR A 100 23.60 13.18 -19.05
C THR A 100 24.72 14.10 -19.43
#